data_AF-A0A357ZC20-F1
#
_entry.id   AF-A0A357ZC20-F1
#
_cell.length_a   1.000
_cell.length_b   1.000
_cell.length_c   1.000
_cell.angle_alpha   90.00
_cell.angle_beta   90.00
_cell.angle_gamma   90.00
#
_symmetry.space_group_name_H-M   'P 1'
#
loop_
_entity.id
_entity.type
_entity.pdbx_description
1 polymer ?
#
loop_
_entity_poly.entity_id
_entity_poly.type
_entity_poly.pdbx_seq_one_letter_code
_entity_poly.pdbx_strand_id
1 'polypeptide(L)'
;MASMRVHELAKEFGMNSKDFLERLLEMKIPVKNHASTLNDAYIDRIRKRLGPELAEQAAAAEAEKVAEEAKKHAEEEKARE
;
A
#
# COMPACT_ATOMS: atom_id res chain seq x y z
N MET A 1 -13.35 11.20 -12.09
CA MET A 1 -11.90 11.34 -12.33
C MET A 1 -11.24 11.43 -10.98
N ALA A 2 -10.53 10.40 -10.55
CA ALA A 2 -10.05 10.28 -9.18
C ALA A 2 -8.63 10.84 -9.09
N SER A 3 -8.53 12.16 -8.95
CA SER A 3 -7.24 12.79 -8.64
C SER A 3 -6.87 12.49 -7.19
N MET A 4 -5.84 11.68 -6.96
CA MET A 4 -5.42 11.24 -5.62
C MET A 4 -4.13 11.96 -5.22
N ARG A 5 -3.98 12.33 -3.94
CA ARG A 5 -2.78 13.07 -3.49
C ARG A 5 -1.66 12.10 -3.15
N VAL A 6 -0.41 12.56 -3.34
CA VAL A 6 0.81 11.78 -3.06
C VAL A 6 0.80 11.17 -1.65
N HIS A 7 0.44 11.93 -0.61
CA HIS A 7 0.39 11.42 0.76
C HIS A 7 -0.70 10.37 0.99
N GLU A 8 -1.84 10.46 0.31
CA GLU A 8 -2.92 9.48 0.43
C GLU A 8 -2.52 8.18 -0.26
N LEU A 9 -1.91 8.30 -1.45
CA LEU A 9 -1.39 7.14 -2.15
C LEU A 9 -0.29 6.48 -1.30
N ALA A 10 0.69 7.23 -0.80
CA ALA A 10 1.75 6.70 0.07
C ALA A 10 1.20 5.91 1.28
N LYS A 11 0.12 6.39 1.92
CA LYS A 11 -0.54 5.67 3.02
C LYS A 11 -1.16 4.34 2.58
N GLU A 12 -1.76 4.26 1.39
CA GLU A 12 -2.28 2.97 0.87
C GLU A 12 -1.16 1.95 0.63
N PHE A 13 0.03 2.41 0.26
CA PHE A 13 1.21 1.57 0.10
C PHE A 13 1.94 1.29 1.42
N GLY A 14 1.50 1.85 2.55
CA GLY A 14 2.22 1.76 3.84
C GLY A 14 3.59 2.43 3.83
N MET A 15 3.87 3.29 2.85
CA MET A 15 5.17 3.94 2.66
C MET A 15 5.20 5.32 3.31
N ASN A 16 6.40 5.72 3.75
CA ASN A 16 6.61 7.07 4.25
C ASN A 16 6.47 8.08 3.10
N SER A 17 5.86 9.22 3.40
CA SER A 17 5.62 10.27 2.41
C SER A 17 6.91 10.80 1.77
N LYS A 18 8.04 10.77 2.50
CA LYS A 18 9.38 11.14 1.98
C LYS A 18 9.92 10.14 0.97
N ASP A 19 10.06 8.88 1.35
CA ASP A 19 10.53 7.80 0.47
C ASP A 19 9.68 7.67 -0.79
N PHE A 20 8.36 7.80 -0.64
CA PHE A 20 7.44 7.75 -1.76
C PHE A 20 7.66 8.92 -2.72
N LEU A 21 7.89 10.14 -2.20
CA LEU A 21 8.17 11.31 -3.03
C LEU A 21 9.50 11.17 -3.79
N GLU A 22 10.54 10.66 -3.15
CA GLU A 22 11.82 10.37 -3.80
C GLU A 22 11.65 9.37 -4.96
N ARG A 23 10.85 8.31 -4.76
CA ARG A 23 10.53 7.35 -5.83
C ARG A 23 9.75 7.97 -6.98
N LEU A 24 8.83 8.89 -6.69
CA LEU A 24 8.10 9.63 -7.74
C LEU A 24 9.05 10.52 -8.56
N LEU A 25 10.01 11.18 -7.90
CA LEU A 25 11.03 11.99 -8.58
C LEU A 25 11.94 11.12 -9.45
N GLU A 26 12.37 9.95 -8.97
CA GLU A 26 13.17 8.97 -9.73
C GLU A 26 12.42 8.50 -10.99
N MET A 27 11.10 8.29 -10.87
CA MET A 27 10.21 7.94 -11.99
C MET A 27 9.90 9.11 -12.95
N LYS A 28 10.53 10.28 -12.76
CA LYS A 28 10.30 11.52 -13.52
C LYS A 28 8.84 11.99 -13.45
N ILE A 29 8.15 11.73 -12.34
CA ILE A 29 6.80 12.23 -12.09
C ILE A 29 6.93 13.62 -11.44
N PRO A 30 6.43 14.69 -12.08
CA PRO A 30 6.59 16.04 -11.57
C PRO A 30 5.65 16.27 -10.38
N VAL A 31 6.18 16.05 -9.16
CA VAL A 31 5.48 16.34 -7.90
C VAL A 31 6.13 17.52 -7.20
N LYS A 32 5.29 18.41 -6.67
CA LYS A 32 5.73 19.64 -6.01
C LYS A 32 5.90 19.45 -4.50
N ASN A 33 5.05 18.60 -3.90
CA ASN A 33 4.97 18.31 -2.46
C ASN A 33 4.13 17.03 -2.24
N HIS A 34 4.13 16.45 -1.04
CA HIS A 34 3.23 15.39 -0.57
C HIS A 34 1.74 15.72 -0.74
N ALA A 35 1.38 17.00 -0.84
CA ALA A 35 0.02 17.45 -1.14
C ALA A 35 -0.32 17.52 -2.65
N SER A 36 0.65 17.27 -3.54
CA SER A 36 0.43 17.28 -4.99
C SER A 36 -0.57 16.20 -5.40
N THR A 37 -1.44 16.56 -6.34
CA THR A 37 -2.39 15.65 -6.95
C THR A 37 -1.72 14.87 -8.07
N LEU A 38 -1.90 13.55 -8.05
CA LEU A 38 -1.48 12.62 -9.09
C LEU A 38 -2.63 12.42 -10.07
N ASN A 39 -2.29 12.45 -11.35
CA ASN A 39 -3.21 12.08 -12.43
C ASN A 39 -3.33 10.55 -12.51
N ASP A 40 -4.47 10.04 -13.00
CA ASP A 40 -4.74 8.61 -13.16
C ASP A 40 -3.61 7.89 -13.91
N ALA A 41 -3.05 8.49 -14.97
CA ALA A 41 -1.92 7.92 -15.71
C ALA A 41 -0.65 7.71 -14.85
N TYR A 42 -0.43 8.56 -13.84
CA TYR A 42 0.67 8.40 -12.89
C TYR A 42 0.31 7.38 -11.82
N ILE A 43 -0.91 7.39 -11.31
CA ILE A 43 -1.42 6.41 -10.35
C ILE A 43 -1.29 4.99 -10.93
N ASP A 44 -1.66 4.78 -12.19
CA ASP A 44 -1.51 3.49 -12.86
C ASP A 44 -0.06 3.05 -13.01
N ARG A 45 0.86 3.96 -13.32
CA ARG A 45 2.30 3.63 -13.37
C ARG A 45 2.83 3.25 -12.00
N ILE A 46 2.45 4.00 -10.97
CA ILE A 46 2.87 3.75 -9.59
C ILE A 46 2.30 2.41 -9.13
N ARG A 47 1.02 2.15 -9.34
CA ARG A 47 0.37 0.86 -9.08
C ARG A 47 0.97 -0.29 -9.89
N LYS A 48 1.50 -0.06 -11.10
CA LYS A 48 2.20 -1.12 -11.87
C LYS A 48 3.63 -1.35 -11.39
N ARG A 49 4.32 -0.31 -10.91
CA ARG A 49 5.71 -0.38 -10.39
C ARG A 49 5.77 -0.98 -8.99
N LEU A 50 4.86 -0.53 -8.12
CA LEU A 50 4.71 -0.99 -6.75
C LEU A 50 3.71 -2.14 -6.64
N GLY A 51 2.93 -2.41 -7.69
CA GLY A 51 2.03 -3.56 -7.78
C GLY A 51 2.68 -4.91 -7.57
N PRO A 52 3.88 -5.22 -8.09
CA PRO A 52 4.58 -6.45 -7.72
C PRO A 52 4.96 -6.47 -6.23
N GLU A 53 5.43 -5.36 -5.66
CA GLU A 53 5.67 -5.24 -4.21
C GLU A 53 4.38 -5.38 -3.40
N LEU A 54 3.24 -4.90 -3.89
CA LEU A 54 1.94 -5.07 -3.24
C LEU A 54 1.34 -6.44 -3.46
N ALA A 55 1.58 -7.10 -4.58
CA ALA A 55 1.14 -8.46 -4.81
C ALA A 55 1.93 -9.41 -3.92
N GLU A 56 3.24 -9.20 -3.77
CA GLU A 56 4.07 -9.92 -2.80
C GLU A 56 3.69 -9.55 -1.36
N GLN A 57 3.50 -8.28 -1.03
CA GLN A 57 3.14 -7.87 0.33
C GLN A 57 1.67 -8.15 0.69
N ALA A 58 0.73 -8.12 -0.25
CA ALA A 58 -0.65 -8.55 -0.01
C ALA A 58 -0.72 -10.07 0.10
N ALA A 59 0.02 -10.83 -0.71
CA ALA A 59 0.13 -12.28 -0.52
C ALA A 59 0.77 -12.63 0.84
N ALA A 60 1.79 -11.87 1.27
CA ALA A 60 2.41 -12.05 2.58
C ALA A 60 1.49 -11.60 3.74
N ALA A 61 0.81 -10.46 3.62
CA ALA A 61 -0.08 -9.92 4.65
C ALA A 61 -1.41 -10.69 4.75
N GLU A 62 -1.91 -11.24 3.64
CA GLU A 62 -3.09 -12.12 3.65
C GLU A 62 -2.73 -13.50 4.24
N ALA A 63 -1.54 -14.04 3.93
CA ALA A 63 -1.05 -15.26 4.60
C ALA A 63 -0.84 -15.06 6.11
N GLU A 64 -0.33 -13.90 6.54
CA GLU A 64 -0.13 -13.58 7.95
C GLU A 64 -1.45 -13.32 8.70
N LYS A 65 -2.41 -12.61 8.09
CA LYS A 65 -3.74 -12.37 8.67
C LYS A 65 -4.58 -13.64 8.75
N VAL A 66 -4.55 -14.49 7.73
CA VAL A 66 -5.26 -15.79 7.75
C VAL A 66 -4.65 -16.72 8.81
N ALA A 67 -3.33 -16.68 9.01
CA ALA A 67 -2.67 -17.43 10.08
C ALA A 67 -2.97 -16.88 11.49
N GLU A 68 -3.10 -15.55 11.65
CA GLU A 68 -3.46 -14.92 12.92
C GLU A 68 -4.94 -15.13 13.28
N GLU A 69 -5.86 -15.00 12.31
CA GLU A 69 -7.29 -15.28 12.52
C GLU A 69 -7.54 -16.75 12.83
N ALA A 70 -6.86 -17.68 12.15
CA ALA A 70 -6.97 -19.11 12.45
C ALA A 70 -6.48 -19.46 13.88
N LYS A 71 -5.44 -18.76 14.38
CA LYS A 71 -4.97 -18.94 15.76
C LYS A 71 -5.92 -18.36 16.78
N LYS A 72 -6.49 -17.17 16.54
CA LYS A 72 -7.49 -16.56 17.45
C LYS A 72 -8.77 -17.37 17.53
N HIS A 73 -9.26 -17.91 16.41
CA HIS A 73 -10.47 -18.74 16.40
C HIS A 73 -10.27 -20.09 17.13
N ALA A 74 -9.07 -20.69 17.04
CA ALA A 74 -8.76 -21.94 17.74
C ALA A 74 -8.56 -21.76 19.25
N GLU A 75 -8.09 -20.59 19.69
CA GLU A 75 -7.92 -20.28 21.11
C GLU A 75 -9.26 -19.95 21.78
N GLU A 76 -10.19 -19.30 21.06
CA GLU A 76 -11.54 -18.98 21.57
C GLU A 76 -12.44 -20.23 21.70
N GLU A 77 -12.24 -21.25 20.86
CA GLU A 77 -12.98 -22.53 20.96
C GLU A 77 -12.48 -23.40 22.13
N LYS A 78 -11.17 -23.40 22.41
CA LYS A 78 -10.58 -24.15 23.54
C LYS A 78 -10.84 -23.53 24.91
N ALA A 79 -11.14 -22.24 24.98
CA ALA A 79 -11.46 -21.55 26.24
C ALA A 79 -12.94 -21.72 26.66
N ARG A 80 -13.77 -22.35 25.81
CA ARG A 80 -15.19 -22.60 26.05
C ARG A 80 -15.54 -24.05 26.40
N GLU A 81 -14.56 -24.96 26.44
CA GLU A 81 -14.70 -26.35 26.91
C GLU A 81 -14.12 -26.51 28.33
#